data_AF-A0AAJ2A4B2-F1
#
_entry.id   AF-A0AAJ2A4B2-F1
#
_cell.length_a   1.000
_cell.length_b   1.000
_cell.length_c   1.000
_cell.angle_alpha   90.00
_cell.angle_beta   90.00
_cell.angle_gamma   90.00
#
_symmetry.space_group_name_H-M   'P 1'
#
loop_
_entity.id
_entity.type
_entity.pdbx_description
1 polymer ?
#
loop_
_entity_poly.entity_id
_entity_poly.type
_entity_poly.pdbx_seq_one_letter_code
_entity_poly.pdbx_strand_id
1 'polypeptide(L)' 'MMYARFMALPFFTRRIIIVMASFFVMWVCAYLPKSGLTQVLIGSSAFVMCWATGILVPFLKVTFFVLRWRLWYVVRYK' A
#
# COMPACT_ATOMS: atom_id res chain seq x y z
N MET A 1 -17.58 13.13 16.09
CA MET A 1 -17.90 14.13 15.05
C MET A 1 -16.88 14.22 13.91
N MET A 2 -15.56 14.16 14.16
CA MET A 2 -14.53 14.25 13.10
C MET A 2 -14.57 13.10 12.07
N TYR A 3 -14.75 11.85 12.51
CA TYR A 3 -14.82 10.70 11.59
C TYR A 3 -16.01 10.76 10.63
N ALA A 4 -17.18 11.23 11.12
CA ALA A 4 -18.37 11.41 10.30
C ALA A 4 -18.18 12.48 9.22
N ARG A 5 -17.50 13.60 9.57
CA ARG A 5 -17.13 14.64 8.59
C ARG A 5 -16.11 14.13 7.57
N PHE A 6 -15.21 13.23 7.98
CA PHE A 6 -14.28 12.58 7.05
C PHE A 6 -15.01 11.66 6.07
N MET A 7 -15.99 10.87 6.56
CA MET A 7 -16.83 10.03 5.71
C MET A 7 -17.77 10.81 4.78
N ALA A 8 -18.10 12.06 5.13
CA ALA A 8 -18.92 12.94 4.30
C ALA A 8 -18.14 13.51 3.09
N LEU A 9 -16.80 13.45 3.08
CA LEU A 9 -15.99 13.92 1.95
C LEU A 9 -16.17 13.03 0.71
N PRO A 10 -15.98 13.57 -0.51
CA PRO A 10 -15.95 12.77 -1.72
C PRO A 10 -14.94 11.63 -1.60
N PHE A 11 -15.26 10.47 -2.17
CA PHE A 11 -14.41 9.27 -2.09
C PHE A 11 -12.98 9.55 -2.58
N PHE A 12 -12.83 10.35 -3.63
CA PHE A 12 -11.54 10.77 -4.18
C PHE A 12 -10.76 11.66 -3.20
N THR A 13 -11.42 12.63 -2.56
CA THR A 13 -10.78 13.52 -1.58
C THR A 13 -10.28 12.75 -0.36
N ARG A 14 -11.04 11.76 0.12
CA ARG A 14 -10.60 10.86 1.20
C ARG A 14 -9.33 10.09 0.81
N ARG A 15 -9.29 9.55 -0.41
CA ARG A 15 -8.14 8.80 -0.94
C ARG A 15 -6.89 9.68 -1.01
N ILE A 16 -7.01 10.90 -1.50
CA ILE A 16 -5.90 11.85 -1.56
C ILE A 16 -5.38 12.18 -0.15
N ILE A 17 -6.27 12.47 0.81
CA ILE A 17 -5.86 12.77 2.19
C ILE A 17 -5.08 11.58 2.79
N ILE A 18 -5.52 10.35 2.54
CA ILE A 18 -4.83 9.13 3.00
C ILE A 18 -3.44 9.00 2.34
N VAL A 19 -3.32 9.29 1.04
CA VAL A 19 -2.02 9.28 0.33
C VAL A 19 -1.07 10.31 0.94
N MET A 20 -1.54 11.55 1.12
CA MET A 20 -0.73 12.65 1.68
C MET A 20 -0.28 12.35 3.12
N ALA A 21 -1.18 11.82 3.95
CA ALA A 21 -0.85 11.40 5.32
C ALA A 21 0.17 10.26 5.33
N SER A 22 0.00 9.26 4.46
CA SER A 22 0.94 8.14 4.32
C SER A 22 2.32 8.61 3.86
N PHE A 23 2.36 9.59 2.96
CA PHE A 23 3.61 10.18 2.45
C PHE A 23 4.35 10.92 3.54
N PHE A 24 3.62 11.69 4.34
CA PHE A 24 4.17 12.38 5.49
C PHE A 24 4.76 11.39 6.51
N VAL A 25 4.06 10.31 6.84
CA VAL A 25 4.56 9.26 7.75
C VAL A 25 5.83 8.61 7.19
N MET A 26 5.85 8.30 5.89
CA MET A 26 7.00 7.68 5.23
C MET A 26 8.21 8.63 5.22
N TRP A 27 7.96 9.93 4.97
CA TRP A 27 8.97 10.97 5.03
C TRP A 27 9.57 11.07 6.43
N VAL A 28 8.74 11.21 7.48
CA VAL A 28 9.20 11.26 8.88
C VAL A 28 10.02 10.01 9.22
N CYS A 29 9.53 8.82 8.86
CA CYS A 29 10.22 7.56 9.09
C CYS A 29 11.59 7.47 8.37
N ALA A 30 11.78 8.16 7.25
CA ALA A 30 13.05 8.16 6.53
C ALA A 30 14.16 8.93 7.27
N TYR A 31 13.80 9.93 8.09
CA TYR A 31 14.74 10.70 8.91
C TYR A 31 14.94 10.13 10.32
N LEU A 32 14.16 9.12 10.71
CA LEU A 32 14.35 8.42 11.98
C LEU A 32 15.45 7.35 11.87
N PRO A 33 16.14 7.04 12.98
CA PRO A 33 17.08 5.92 13.00
C PRO A 33 16.40 4.64 12.54
N LYS A 34 17.07 3.92 11.63
CA LYS A 34 16.55 2.70 11.01
C LYS A 34 16.42 1.62 12.08
N SER A 35 15.21 1.44 12.57
CA SER A 35 14.81 0.33 13.43
C SER A 35 13.89 -0.60 12.65
N GLY A 36 13.73 -1.85 13.12
CA GLY A 36 12.80 -2.79 12.49
C GLY A 36 11.36 -2.24 12.43
N LEU A 37 10.95 -1.45 13.44
CA LEU A 37 9.68 -0.73 13.44
C LEU A 37 9.60 0.31 12.31
N THR A 38 10.66 1.09 12.09
CA THR A 38 10.70 2.12 11.04
C THR A 38 10.58 1.50 9.64
N GLN A 39 11.20 0.33 9.41
CA GLN A 39 11.06 -0.39 8.14
C GLN A 39 9.63 -0.93 7.92
N VAL A 40 8.99 -1.47 8.96
CA VAL A 40 7.59 -1.94 8.90
C VAL A 40 6.63 -0.77 8.66
N LEU A 41 6.87 0.39 9.28
CA LEU A 41 6.10 1.62 9.06
C LEU A 41 6.23 2.15 7.63
N ILE A 42 7.44 2.12 7.05
CA ILE A 42 7.65 2.49 5.64
C ILE A 42 6.96 1.51 4.70
N GLY A 43 7.06 0.20 4.96
CA GLY A 43 6.39 -0.82 4.14
C GLY A 43 4.86 -0.72 4.20
N SER A 44 4.30 -0.52 5.40
CA SER A 44 2.85 -0.37 5.59
C SER A 44 2.31 0.92 5.00
N SER A 45 3.03 2.05 5.12
CA SER A 45 2.62 3.31 4.48
C SER A 45 2.64 3.22 2.95
N ALA A 46 3.65 2.57 2.36
CA ALA A 46 3.69 2.29 0.93
C ALA A 46 2.51 1.40 0.48
N PHE A 47 2.15 0.39 1.28
CA PHE A 47 0.99 -0.47 1.01
C PHE A 47 -0.33 0.31 1.04
N VAL A 48 -0.50 1.19 2.03
CA VAL A 48 -1.68 2.06 2.14
C VAL A 48 -1.78 3.03 0.96
N MET A 49 -0.65 3.56 0.46
CA MET A 49 -0.65 4.37 -0.76
C MET A 49 -1.10 3.58 -2.00
N CYS A 50 -0.58 2.37 -2.20
CA CYS A 50 -1.00 1.51 -3.31
C CYS A 50 -2.50 1.19 -3.24
N TRP A 51 -3.03 0.98 -2.03
CA TRP A 51 -4.47 0.82 -1.82
C TRP A 51 -5.23 2.11 -2.15
N ALA A 52 -4.77 3.25 -1.64
CA ALA A 52 -5.44 4.54 -1.82
C ALA A 52 -5.43 5.03 -3.29
N THR A 53 -4.40 4.70 -4.06
CA THR A 53 -4.32 5.01 -5.50
C THR A 53 -5.09 4.03 -6.39
N GLY A 54 -5.62 2.94 -5.82
CA GLY A 54 -6.31 1.90 -6.58
C GLY A 54 -5.38 0.96 -7.36
N ILE A 55 -4.06 1.14 -7.24
CA ILE A 55 -3.02 0.34 -7.92
C ILE A 55 -2.84 -1.03 -7.25
N LEU A 56 -3.29 -1.19 -6.00
CA LEU A 56 -3.18 -2.45 -5.29
C LEU A 56 -3.87 -3.62 -6.01
N VAL A 57 -5.04 -3.39 -6.61
CA VAL A 57 -5.80 -4.44 -7.31
C VAL A 57 -5.07 -4.92 -8.58
N PRO A 58 -4.61 -4.05 -9.50
CA PRO A 58 -3.81 -4.49 -10.64
C PRO A 58 -2.47 -5.09 -10.19
N PHE A 59 -1.84 -4.56 -9.15
CA PHE A 59 -0.60 -5.13 -8.61
C PHE A 59 -0.78 -6.56 -8.09
N LEU A 60 -1.85 -6.82 -7.33
CA LEU A 60 -2.20 -8.16 -6.85
C LEU A 60 -2.50 -9.11 -8.02
N LYS A 61 -3.27 -8.65 -9.03
CA LYS A 61 -3.53 -9.46 -10.24
C LYS A 61 -2.26 -9.90 -10.93
N VAL A 62 -1.30 -8.98 -11.13
CA VAL A 62 -0.01 -9.29 -11.75
C VAL A 62 0.77 -10.28 -10.87
N THR A 63 0.79 -10.07 -9.55
CA THR A 63 1.49 -10.95 -8.62
C THR A 63 0.93 -12.37 -8.64
N PHE A 64 -0.40 -12.53 -8.59
CA PHE A 64 -1.06 -13.82 -8.70
C PHE A 64 -0.84 -14.49 -10.06
N PHE A 65 -0.83 -13.70 -11.15
CA PHE A 65 -0.53 -14.21 -12.48
C PHE A 65 0.89 -14.79 -12.54
N VAL A 66 1.88 -14.05 -12.04
CA VAL A 66 3.29 -14.50 -11.97
C VAL A 66 3.42 -15.73 -11.06
N LEU A 67 2.76 -15.74 -9.90
CA LEU A 67 2.80 -16.87 -8.97
C LEU A 67 2.19 -18.13 -9.60
N ARG A 68 1.04 -17.99 -10.27
CA ARG A 68 0.38 -19.07 -11.01
C ARG A 68 1.27 -19.59 -12.14
N TRP A 69 1.91 -18.70 -12.89
CA TRP A 69 2.86 -19.07 -13.93
C TRP A 69 4.04 -19.87 -13.38
N ARG A 70 4.63 -19.38 -12.28
CA ARG A 70 5.76 -20.04 -11.61
C ARG A 70 5.36 -21.41 -11.05
N LEU A 71 4.18 -21.52 -10.44
CA LEU A 71 3.65 -22.80 -9.96
C LEU A 71 3.44 -23.79 -11.11
N TRP A 72 2.85 -23.35 -12.22
CA TRP A 72 2.69 -24.17 -13.42
C TRP A 72 4.03 -24.64 -14.00
N TYR A 73 5.03 -23.76 -14.01
CA TYR A 73 6.37 -24.09 -14.46
C TYR A 73 7.03 -25.15 -13.57
N VAL A 74 6.95 -24.99 -12.25
CA VAL A 74 7.48 -25.97 -11.29
C VAL A 74 6.77 -27.32 -11.42
N VAL A 75 5.45 -27.34 -11.54
CA VAL A 75 4.68 -28.60 -11.67
C VAL A 75 4.94 -29.33 -12.99
N ARG A 76 5.22 -28.61 -14.10
CA ARG A 76 5.45 -29.25 -15.40
C ARG A 76 6.89 -29.66 -15.69
N TYR A 77 7.86 -28.98 -15.10
CA TYR A 77 9.27 -29.11 -15.50
C TYR A 77 10.20 -29.49 -14.34
N LYS A 78 9.66 -29.80 -13.17
CA LYS A 78 10.42 -30.27 -12.00
C LYS A 78 9.74 -31.49 -11.41
#